data_AF-A0A0C3FGL0-F1
#
_entry.id   AF-A0A0C3FGL0-F1
#
_cell.length_a   1.000
_cell.length_b   1.000
_cell.length_c   1.000
_cell.angle_alpha   90.00
_cell.angle_beta   90.00
_cell.angle_gamma   90.00
#
_symmetry.space_group_name_H-M   'P 1'
#
loop_
_entity.id
_entity.type
_entity.pdbx_description
1 polymer ?
#
loop_
_entity_poly.entity_id
_entity_poly.type
_entity_poly.pdbx_seq_one_letter_code
_entity_poly.pdbx_strand_id
1 'polypeptide(L)'
;EKPTYWRLTIPATDKTETEELVLSMQGVIVNKDLPPILNIPDGRRQPVLCQTVELLGLDCDKFKTCIDTLRHLHQIFACLVPEGDMEPLTFNQFCGSDMVEFSTRYFTSRRDDPNGTAIPSNQYTDPHGMLSRMSNGKFFHGEDNKVLYYTLKHDNGERKITFSEADPVQFRIGDVVEVQITIATMPF
;
A
#
# COMPACT_ATOMS: atom_id res chain seq x y z
N GLU A 1 -9.86 -26.66 -9.21
CA GLU A 1 -8.73 -26.08 -8.45
C GLU A 1 -9.30 -25.14 -7.40
N LYS A 2 -8.67 -25.05 -6.21
CA LYS A 2 -9.05 -24.02 -5.22
C LYS A 2 -8.39 -22.70 -5.63
N PRO A 3 -9.06 -21.54 -5.48
CA PRO A 3 -8.43 -20.26 -5.78
C PRO A 3 -7.24 -20.04 -4.85
N THR A 4 -6.13 -19.56 -5.40
CA THR A 4 -4.92 -19.18 -4.64
C THR A 4 -4.89 -17.67 -4.33
N TYR A 5 -5.83 -16.91 -4.87
CA TYR A 5 -5.89 -15.46 -4.73
C TYR A 5 -7.32 -14.95 -4.92
N TRP A 6 -7.78 -14.10 -3.99
CA TRP A 6 -9.05 -13.38 -4.08
C TRP A 6 -8.80 -11.89 -4.06
N ARG A 7 -9.44 -11.14 -4.98
CA ARG A 7 -9.38 -9.68 -5.06
C ARG A 7 -10.79 -9.10 -4.94
N LEU A 8 -10.94 -7.94 -4.31
CA LEU A 8 -12.20 -7.20 -4.38
C LEU A 8 -12.30 -6.47 -5.71
N THR A 9 -13.41 -6.69 -6.41
CA THR A 9 -13.69 -6.04 -7.69
C THR A 9 -15.07 -5.42 -7.69
N ILE A 10 -15.23 -4.39 -8.52
CA ILE A 10 -16.49 -3.72 -8.80
C ILE A 10 -16.73 -3.72 -10.32
N PRO A 11 -17.99 -3.66 -10.79
CA PRO A 11 -18.27 -3.50 -12.21
C PRO A 11 -17.64 -2.20 -12.74
N ALA A 12 -16.93 -2.30 -13.86
CA ALA A 12 -16.39 -1.15 -14.59
C ALA A 12 -17.52 -0.20 -15.04
N THR A 13 -17.16 1.05 -15.34
CA THR A 13 -18.13 2.08 -15.77
C THR A 13 -18.88 1.69 -17.05
N ASP A 14 -18.21 0.96 -17.94
CA ASP A 14 -18.79 0.43 -19.18
C ASP A 14 -19.61 -0.86 -18.98
N LYS A 15 -19.60 -1.42 -17.76
CA LYS A 15 -20.27 -2.66 -17.33
C LYS A 15 -19.87 -3.91 -18.12
N THR A 16 -18.81 -3.85 -18.90
CA THR A 16 -18.31 -4.99 -19.68
C THR A 16 -17.19 -5.73 -18.98
N GLU A 17 -16.45 -5.02 -18.11
CA GLU A 17 -15.34 -5.56 -17.33
C GLU A 17 -15.55 -5.31 -15.83
N THR A 18 -14.67 -5.87 -15.01
CA THR A 18 -14.59 -5.61 -13.58
C THR A 18 -13.25 -4.97 -13.25
N GLU A 19 -13.26 -3.93 -12.43
CA GLU A 19 -12.08 -3.22 -11.96
C GLU A 19 -11.84 -3.52 -10.48
N GLU A 20 -10.62 -3.35 -10.00
CA GLU A 20 -10.33 -3.48 -8.57
C GLU A 20 -11.01 -2.39 -7.75
N LEU A 21 -11.54 -2.78 -6.59
CA LEU A 21 -12.07 -1.81 -5.64
C LEU A 21 -10.91 -1.05 -5.00
N VAL A 22 -10.79 0.24 -5.32
CA VAL A 22 -9.88 1.17 -4.65
C VAL A 22 -10.58 1.81 -3.47
N LEU A 23 -10.01 1.64 -2.28
CA LEU A 23 -10.47 2.26 -1.04
C LEU A 23 -9.53 3.41 -0.67
N SER A 24 -10.11 4.55 -0.30
CA SER A 24 -9.36 5.72 0.19
C SER A 24 -9.52 5.88 1.69
N MET A 25 -8.41 6.15 2.39
CA MET A 25 -8.40 6.49 3.82
C MET A 25 -7.58 7.76 4.04
N GLN A 26 -8.15 8.71 4.78
CA GLN A 26 -7.46 9.95 5.16
C GLN A 26 -7.01 9.92 6.61
N GLY A 27 -5.77 10.29 6.88
CA GLY A 27 -5.22 10.32 8.24
C GLY A 27 -3.97 11.17 8.34
N VAL A 28 -3.44 11.29 9.56
CA VAL A 28 -2.19 11.99 9.85
C VAL A 28 -1.05 10.98 9.90
N ILE A 29 0.05 11.24 9.17
CA ILE A 29 1.25 10.41 9.26
C ILE A 29 1.86 10.54 10.65
N VAL A 30 1.97 9.41 11.36
CA VAL A 30 2.61 9.35 12.69
C VAL A 30 3.96 8.64 12.65
N ASN A 31 4.14 7.74 11.70
CA ASN A 31 5.42 7.10 11.39
C ASN A 31 5.52 6.81 9.89
N LYS A 32 6.74 6.71 9.36
CA LYS A 32 6.97 6.39 7.95
C LYS A 32 8.37 5.84 7.69
N ASP A 33 8.46 4.89 6.75
CA ASP A 33 9.69 4.46 6.08
C ASP A 33 9.47 4.62 4.58
N LEU A 34 9.69 5.83 4.06
CA LEU A 34 9.48 6.18 2.66
C LEU A 34 10.82 6.39 1.95
N PRO A 35 10.88 6.22 0.62
CA PRO A 35 12.06 6.57 -0.15
C PRO A 35 12.48 8.04 0.00
N PRO A 36 13.70 8.43 -0.44
CA PRO A 36 14.66 7.64 -1.21
C PRO A 36 15.39 6.56 -0.40
N ILE A 37 15.62 5.40 -1.03
CA ILE A 37 16.48 4.36 -0.47
C ILE A 37 17.95 4.76 -0.67
N LEU A 38 18.53 5.33 0.38
CA LEU A 38 19.93 5.76 0.37
C LEU A 38 20.88 4.65 0.82
N ASN A 39 20.48 3.87 1.82
CA ASN A 39 21.25 2.76 2.37
C ASN A 39 20.31 1.61 2.73
N ILE A 40 20.77 0.38 2.55
CA ILE A 40 20.04 -0.82 2.94
C ILE A 40 20.77 -1.41 4.14
N PRO A 41 20.12 -1.48 5.33
CA PRO A 41 20.75 -2.02 6.53
C PRO A 41 21.28 -3.44 6.31
N ASP A 42 22.46 -3.71 6.87
CA ASP A 42 23.08 -5.04 6.79
C ASP A 42 22.12 -6.12 7.30
N GLY A 43 21.92 -7.16 6.49
CA GLY A 43 21.06 -8.29 6.80
C GLY A 43 19.60 -8.17 6.35
N ARG A 44 19.10 -6.99 5.95
CA ARG A 44 17.80 -6.89 5.28
C ARG A 44 17.90 -7.50 3.88
N ARG A 45 16.92 -8.34 3.53
CA ARG A 45 16.85 -9.06 2.24
C ARG A 45 15.65 -8.59 1.43
N GLN A 46 15.66 -8.86 0.13
CA GLN A 46 14.60 -8.48 -0.82
C GLN A 46 13.17 -8.71 -0.29
N PRO A 47 12.83 -9.85 0.35
CA PRO A 47 11.44 -10.10 0.78
C PRO A 47 10.92 -9.19 1.89
N VAL A 48 11.81 -8.58 2.68
CA VAL A 48 11.47 -7.75 3.84
C VAL A 48 11.64 -6.25 3.57
N LEU A 49 12.05 -5.87 2.36
CA LEU A 49 12.18 -4.47 1.99
C LEU A 49 10.82 -3.94 1.53
N CYS A 50 10.27 -3.01 2.28
CA CYS A 50 9.03 -2.31 1.98
C CYS A 50 9.17 -0.80 2.26
N GLN A 51 8.27 -0.04 1.67
CA GLN A 51 7.95 1.32 2.11
C GLN A 51 6.69 1.27 2.97
N THR A 52 6.67 2.07 4.05
CA THR A 52 5.54 2.10 4.98
C THR A 52 5.12 3.51 5.36
N VAL A 53 3.83 3.66 5.65
CA VAL A 53 3.27 4.80 6.38
C VAL A 53 2.31 4.30 7.44
N GLU A 54 2.38 4.88 8.63
CA GLU A 54 1.40 4.66 9.68
C GLU A 54 0.53 5.89 9.80
N LEU A 55 -0.79 5.70 9.71
CA LEU A 55 -1.78 6.76 9.82
C LEU A 55 -2.53 6.69 11.13
N LEU A 56 -2.85 7.88 11.65
CA LEU A 56 -3.71 8.07 12.80
C LEU A 56 -4.88 9.01 12.47
N GLY A 57 -6.08 8.66 12.94
CA GLY A 57 -7.31 9.41 12.66
C GLY A 57 -7.59 10.60 13.58
N LEU A 58 -6.90 10.72 14.73
CA LEU A 58 -7.12 11.77 15.75
C LEU A 58 -8.61 11.96 16.08
N ASP A 59 -9.29 10.88 16.48
CA ASP A 59 -10.71 10.82 16.79
C ASP A 59 -11.71 11.11 15.65
N CYS A 60 -11.25 11.24 14.40
CA CYS A 60 -12.12 11.41 13.25
C CYS A 60 -13.07 10.21 13.03
N ASP A 61 -14.38 10.47 12.99
CA ASP A 61 -15.41 9.45 12.77
C ASP A 61 -15.28 8.75 11.41
N LYS A 62 -14.83 9.47 10.37
CA LYS A 62 -14.59 8.88 9.05
C LYS A 62 -13.44 7.87 9.11
N PHE A 63 -12.38 8.18 9.85
CA PHE A 63 -11.26 7.25 10.03
C PHE A 63 -11.68 6.01 10.81
N LYS A 64 -12.45 6.19 11.90
CA LYS A 64 -13.06 5.10 12.67
C LYS A 64 -13.91 4.20 11.78
N THR A 65 -14.76 4.79 10.94
CA THR A 65 -15.58 4.08 9.95
C THR A 65 -14.72 3.26 8.98
N CYS A 66 -13.57 3.80 8.54
CA CYS A 66 -12.65 3.07 7.65
C CYS A 66 -12.02 1.86 8.38
N ILE A 67 -11.58 2.02 9.63
CA ILE A 67 -11.08 0.90 10.44
C ILE A 67 -12.15 -0.18 10.62
N ASP A 68 -13.37 0.22 10.98
CA ASP A 68 -14.47 -0.74 11.17
C ASP A 68 -14.83 -1.45 9.85
N THR A 69 -14.72 -0.76 8.72
CA THR A 69 -14.87 -1.36 7.39
C THR A 69 -13.77 -2.38 7.11
N LEU A 70 -12.50 -2.08 7.43
CA LEU A 70 -11.40 -3.04 7.30
C LEU A 70 -11.61 -4.29 8.18
N ARG A 71 -12.07 -4.11 9.42
CA ARG A 71 -12.45 -5.23 10.32
C ARG A 71 -13.57 -6.07 9.71
N HIS A 72 -14.59 -5.43 9.15
CA HIS A 72 -15.69 -6.14 8.52
C HIS A 72 -15.26 -6.93 7.27
N LEU A 73 -14.43 -6.32 6.41
CA LEU A 73 -13.86 -7.00 5.24
C LEU A 73 -13.01 -8.20 5.66
N HIS A 74 -12.17 -8.05 6.70
CA HIS A 74 -11.39 -9.16 7.26
C HIS A 74 -12.29 -10.32 7.71
N GLN A 75 -13.40 -10.05 8.39
CA GLN A 75 -14.37 -11.07 8.79
C GLN A 75 -14.99 -11.79 7.59
N ILE A 76 -15.36 -11.05 6.53
CA ILE A 76 -15.89 -11.64 5.29
C ILE A 76 -14.85 -12.59 4.69
N PHE A 77 -13.60 -12.18 4.61
CA PHE A 77 -12.52 -13.03 4.09
C PHE A 77 -12.22 -14.24 4.97
N ALA A 78 -12.27 -14.09 6.29
CA ALA A 78 -12.08 -15.18 7.23
C ALA A 78 -13.12 -16.29 7.04
N CYS A 79 -14.33 -15.95 6.61
CA CYS A 79 -15.37 -16.93 6.25
C CYS A 79 -15.11 -17.66 4.92
N LEU A 80 -14.22 -17.14 4.06
CA LEU A 80 -13.92 -17.72 2.74
C LEU A 80 -12.72 -18.66 2.76
N VAL A 81 -11.88 -18.58 3.80
CA VAL A 81 -10.70 -19.43 3.97
C VAL A 81 -10.92 -20.42 5.12
N PRO A 82 -10.19 -21.56 5.15
CA PRO A 82 -10.30 -22.49 6.26
C PRO A 82 -9.94 -21.84 7.62
N GLU A 83 -10.57 -22.33 8.68
CA GLU A 83 -10.32 -21.84 10.04
C GLU A 83 -8.84 -22.01 10.40
N GLY A 84 -8.20 -20.93 10.83
CA GLY A 84 -6.78 -20.90 11.21
C GLY A 84 -5.82 -20.48 10.10
N ASP A 85 -6.27 -20.40 8.84
CA ASP A 85 -5.39 -20.04 7.69
C ASP A 85 -5.31 -18.52 7.45
N MET A 86 -6.11 -17.72 8.15
CA MET A 86 -6.09 -16.26 8.06
C MET A 86 -5.36 -15.64 9.25
N GLU A 87 -4.34 -14.82 8.98
CA GLU A 87 -3.71 -14.02 10.03
C GLU A 87 -4.69 -12.99 10.62
N PRO A 88 -4.61 -12.72 11.94
CA PRO A 88 -5.46 -11.74 12.58
C PRO A 88 -5.12 -10.33 12.09
N LEU A 89 -6.15 -9.54 11.75
CA LEU A 89 -5.98 -8.12 11.51
C LEU A 89 -5.68 -7.41 12.83
N THR A 90 -4.45 -6.89 12.95
CA THR A 90 -4.01 -6.14 14.12
C THR A 90 -3.76 -4.68 13.74
N PHE A 91 -4.08 -3.78 14.67
CA PHE A 91 -3.81 -2.35 14.53
C PHE A 91 -2.86 -1.96 15.66
N ASN A 92 -1.80 -1.24 15.32
CA ASN A 92 -0.91 -0.67 16.32
C ASN A 92 -1.64 0.46 17.07
N GLN A 93 -1.17 0.80 18.26
CA GLN A 93 -1.76 1.90 19.04
C GLN A 93 -0.72 2.98 19.32
N PHE A 94 -1.16 4.24 19.21
CA PHE A 94 -0.38 5.39 19.61
C PHE A 94 -1.24 6.33 20.43
N CYS A 95 -0.76 6.69 21.62
CA CYS A 95 -1.51 7.48 22.59
C CYS A 95 -2.93 6.96 22.87
N GLY A 96 -3.15 5.64 22.79
CA GLY A 96 -4.45 5.00 23.05
C GLY A 96 -5.42 5.03 21.86
N SER A 97 -5.00 5.49 20.68
CA SER A 97 -5.78 5.44 19.45
C SER A 97 -5.21 4.42 18.46
N ASP A 98 -6.09 3.73 17.73
CA ASP A 98 -5.70 2.77 16.70
C ASP A 98 -5.04 3.47 15.51
N MET A 99 -3.93 2.89 15.06
CA MET A 99 -3.17 3.27 13.87
C MET A 99 -3.28 2.18 12.81
N VAL A 100 -3.25 2.61 11.56
CA VAL A 100 -3.23 1.70 10.41
C VAL A 100 -1.89 1.83 9.70
N GLU A 101 -1.15 0.73 9.64
CA GLU A 101 0.07 0.64 8.83
C GLU A 101 -0.30 0.25 7.41
N PHE A 102 0.22 1.00 6.44
CA PHE A 102 0.19 0.66 5.03
C PHE A 102 1.60 0.34 4.59
N SER A 103 1.77 -0.81 3.95
CA SER A 103 3.09 -1.32 3.55
C SER A 103 3.04 -1.84 2.12
N THR A 104 4.05 -1.49 1.33
CA THR A 104 4.23 -2.02 -0.03
C THR A 104 5.65 -2.53 -0.18
N ARG A 105 5.81 -3.81 -0.53
CA ARG A 105 7.11 -4.43 -0.78
C ARG A 105 7.73 -3.86 -2.06
N TYR A 106 9.04 -3.65 -2.04
CA TYR A 106 9.77 -3.24 -3.23
C TYR A 106 9.96 -4.38 -4.24
N PHE A 107 9.80 -5.64 -3.81
CA PHE A 107 10.01 -6.80 -4.67
C PHE A 107 8.89 -7.83 -4.53
N THR A 108 8.53 -8.41 -5.66
CA THR A 108 7.72 -9.61 -5.77
C THR A 108 8.62 -10.81 -6.11
N SER A 109 8.31 -11.97 -5.53
CA SER A 109 9.00 -13.23 -5.83
C SER A 109 8.56 -13.76 -7.19
N ARG A 110 9.51 -14.27 -7.99
CA ARG A 110 9.21 -14.99 -9.25
C ARG A 110 8.43 -16.28 -9.06
N ARG A 111 8.32 -16.78 -7.82
CA ARG A 111 7.43 -17.90 -7.51
C ARG A 111 5.98 -17.46 -7.45
N ASP A 112 5.74 -16.24 -6.96
CA ASP A 112 4.40 -15.69 -6.74
C ASP A 112 3.87 -15.08 -8.05
N ASP A 113 4.76 -14.47 -8.84
CA ASP A 113 4.47 -13.99 -10.19
C ASP A 113 5.58 -14.40 -11.19
N PRO A 114 5.48 -15.61 -11.77
CA PRO A 114 6.47 -16.12 -12.74
C PRO A 114 6.56 -15.28 -14.01
N ASN A 115 5.43 -14.72 -14.46
CA ASN A 115 5.31 -14.01 -15.74
C ASN A 115 5.33 -12.49 -15.57
N GLY A 116 5.52 -12.00 -14.34
CA GLY A 116 5.52 -10.58 -14.01
C GLY A 116 6.52 -9.76 -14.82
N THR A 117 6.12 -8.56 -15.20
CA THR A 117 7.03 -7.66 -15.92
C THR A 117 7.82 -6.84 -14.91
N ALA A 118 9.15 -6.92 -15.00
CA ALA A 118 10.02 -6.08 -14.19
C ALA A 118 10.04 -4.66 -14.77
N ILE A 119 9.86 -3.67 -13.91
CA ILE A 119 9.93 -2.25 -14.27
C ILE A 119 11.10 -1.60 -13.54
N PRO A 120 11.75 -0.59 -14.13
CA PRO A 120 12.83 0.12 -13.47
C PRO A 120 12.31 0.90 -12.26
N SER A 121 13.05 0.87 -11.16
CA SER A 121 12.80 1.77 -10.03
C SER A 121 13.04 3.21 -10.45
N ASN A 122 12.15 4.12 -10.03
CA ASN A 122 12.29 5.54 -10.36
C ASN A 122 13.44 6.19 -9.56
N GLN A 123 13.95 7.33 -10.05
CA GLN A 123 15.06 8.05 -9.42
C GLN A 123 14.74 8.64 -8.03
N TYR A 124 13.46 8.88 -7.73
CA TYR A 124 13.02 9.37 -6.42
C TYR A 124 13.02 8.26 -5.36
N THR A 125 12.85 7.01 -5.81
CA THR A 125 12.84 5.83 -4.97
C THR A 125 14.25 5.25 -4.79
N ASP A 126 15.01 5.13 -5.88
CA ASP A 126 16.31 4.43 -5.91
C ASP A 126 17.42 5.29 -6.55
N PRO A 127 17.76 6.47 -5.99
CA PRO A 127 18.69 7.42 -6.61
C PRO A 127 20.11 6.86 -6.82
N HIS A 128 20.51 5.84 -6.05
CA HIS A 128 21.82 5.21 -6.14
C HIS A 128 21.79 3.81 -6.78
N GLY A 129 20.63 3.34 -7.25
CA GLY A 129 20.50 2.02 -7.88
C GLY A 129 20.65 0.85 -6.91
N MET A 130 20.43 1.04 -5.61
CA MET A 130 20.54 -0.01 -4.59
C MET A 130 19.46 -1.07 -4.75
N LEU A 131 18.18 -0.67 -4.90
CA LEU A 131 17.09 -1.61 -5.15
C LEU A 131 17.32 -2.35 -6.48
N SER A 132 17.74 -1.60 -7.50
CA SER A 132 18.07 -2.13 -8.82
C SER A 132 19.17 -3.19 -8.77
N ARG A 133 20.19 -3.02 -7.94
CA ARG A 133 21.26 -4.03 -7.73
C ARG A 133 20.80 -5.26 -6.96
N MET A 134 19.73 -5.14 -6.16
CA MET A 134 19.17 -6.26 -5.40
C MET A 134 18.19 -7.11 -6.21
N SER A 135 17.60 -6.54 -7.27
CA SER A 135 16.83 -7.29 -8.27
C SER A 135 17.66 -8.43 -8.85
N ASN A 136 17.07 -9.63 -8.95
CA ASN A 136 17.73 -10.80 -9.48
C ASN A 136 16.72 -11.77 -10.11
N GLY A 137 17.17 -12.93 -10.60
CA GLY A 137 16.27 -13.91 -11.22
C GLY A 137 15.20 -14.50 -10.28
N LYS A 138 15.22 -14.22 -8.98
CA LYS A 138 14.22 -14.67 -8.00
C LYS A 138 13.27 -13.57 -7.54
N PHE A 139 13.69 -12.30 -7.58
CA PHE A 139 12.94 -11.17 -7.06
C PHE A 139 13.01 -10.00 -8.03
N PHE A 140 11.87 -9.39 -8.33
CA PHE A 140 11.76 -8.29 -9.26
C PHE A 140 10.84 -7.19 -8.73
N HIS A 141 11.04 -5.97 -9.18
CA HIS A 141 10.15 -4.83 -8.94
C HIS A 141 9.15 -4.75 -10.11
N GLY A 142 7.86 -4.89 -9.84
CA GLY A 142 6.78 -4.80 -10.84
C GLY A 142 5.81 -3.64 -10.55
N GLU A 143 4.74 -3.53 -11.34
CA GLU A 143 3.72 -2.48 -11.18
C GLU A 143 3.07 -2.51 -9.79
N ASP A 144 2.78 -3.70 -9.24
CA ASP A 144 2.20 -3.85 -7.89
C ASP A 144 3.16 -3.40 -6.76
N ASN A 145 4.45 -3.23 -7.05
CA ASN A 145 5.43 -2.73 -6.08
C ASN A 145 5.60 -1.20 -6.14
N LYS A 146 4.99 -0.55 -7.14
CA LYS A 146 5.12 0.88 -7.40
C LYS A 146 4.10 1.66 -6.59
N VAL A 147 4.59 2.54 -5.72
CA VAL A 147 3.75 3.53 -5.02
C VAL A 147 3.81 4.85 -5.76
N LEU A 148 2.64 5.44 -5.97
CA LEU A 148 2.47 6.75 -6.60
C LEU A 148 2.27 7.82 -5.52
N TYR A 149 2.95 8.94 -5.68
CA TYR A 149 2.98 10.03 -4.70
C TYR A 149 2.46 11.29 -5.36
N TYR A 150 1.52 11.97 -4.71
CA TYR A 150 0.89 13.18 -5.24
C TYR A 150 0.72 14.25 -4.18
N THR A 151 0.80 15.51 -4.61
CA THR A 151 0.35 16.67 -3.83
C THR A 151 -0.96 17.19 -4.40
N LEU A 152 -1.93 17.41 -3.53
CA LEU A 152 -3.17 18.11 -3.85
C LEU A 152 -2.88 19.61 -3.99
N LYS A 153 -3.18 20.19 -5.15
CA LYS A 153 -3.10 21.64 -5.38
C LYS A 153 -4.50 22.22 -5.51
N HIS A 154 -4.80 23.18 -4.64
CA HIS A 154 -5.94 24.07 -4.79
C HIS A 154 -5.54 25.20 -5.73
N ASP A 155 -6.23 25.33 -6.87
CA ASP A 155 -6.10 26.53 -7.68
C ASP A 155 -6.85 27.68 -7.01
N ASN A 156 -6.23 28.87 -6.94
CA ASN A 156 -6.63 29.96 -6.06
C ASN A 156 -7.86 30.75 -6.57
N GLY A 157 -8.75 30.10 -7.33
CA GLY A 157 -9.91 30.74 -7.96
C GLY A 157 -10.94 29.78 -8.58
N GLU A 158 -10.58 28.52 -8.86
CA GLU A 158 -11.52 27.51 -9.35
C GLU A 158 -11.67 26.35 -8.35
N ARG A 159 -12.88 25.76 -8.26
CA ARG A 159 -13.13 24.51 -7.50
C ARG A 159 -12.44 23.28 -8.11
N LYS A 160 -11.43 23.46 -8.95
CA LYS A 160 -10.76 22.38 -9.65
C LYS A 160 -9.62 21.86 -8.79
N ILE A 161 -9.80 20.64 -8.30
CA ILE A 161 -8.77 19.90 -7.59
C ILE A 161 -7.81 19.33 -8.64
N THR A 162 -6.51 19.59 -8.48
CA THR A 162 -5.47 18.99 -9.34
C THR A 162 -4.44 18.24 -8.49
N PHE A 163 -3.92 17.15 -9.04
CA PHE A 163 -2.85 16.37 -8.43
C PHE A 163 -1.60 16.55 -9.29
N SER A 164 -0.47 16.79 -8.64
CA SER A 164 0.85 16.74 -9.28
C SER A 164 1.71 15.70 -8.59
N GLU A 165 2.50 14.96 -9.37
CA GLU A 165 3.48 14.01 -8.81
C GLU A 165 4.36 14.70 -7.76
N ALA A 166 4.62 13.96 -6.68
CA ALA A 166 5.39 14.42 -5.54
C ALA A 166 6.58 13.49 -5.30
N ASP A 167 7.67 14.06 -4.80
CA ASP A 167 8.80 13.28 -4.31
C ASP A 167 8.43 12.70 -2.92
N PRO A 168 8.63 11.40 -2.66
CA PRO A 168 8.38 10.78 -1.35
C PRO A 168 9.03 11.52 -0.17
N VAL A 169 10.16 12.21 -0.42
CA VAL A 169 10.87 13.00 0.60
C VAL A 169 10.05 14.19 1.13
N GLN A 170 9.03 14.63 0.40
CA GLN A 170 8.18 15.76 0.78
C GLN A 170 7.25 15.43 1.93
N PHE A 171 6.88 14.16 2.10
CA PHE A 171 5.97 13.70 3.15
C PHE A 171 6.66 13.66 4.51
N ARG A 172 6.01 14.20 5.54
CA ARG A 172 6.52 14.34 6.91
C ARG A 172 5.53 13.79 7.92
N ILE A 173 6.06 13.41 9.09
CA ILE A 173 5.23 13.14 10.26
C ILE A 173 4.43 14.41 10.60
N GLY A 174 3.12 14.26 10.78
CA GLY A 174 2.17 15.35 10.98
C GLY A 174 1.41 15.77 9.73
N ASP A 175 1.82 15.33 8.53
CA ASP A 175 1.07 15.63 7.31
C ASP A 175 -0.26 14.87 7.26
N VAL A 176 -1.32 15.56 6.82
CA VAL A 176 -2.61 14.96 6.49
C VAL A 176 -2.51 14.40 5.07
N VAL A 177 -2.76 13.10 4.91
CA VAL A 177 -2.66 12.41 3.62
C VAL A 177 -3.89 11.56 3.35
N GLU A 178 -4.12 11.28 2.07
CA GLU A 178 -5.01 10.21 1.63
C GLU A 178 -4.16 9.06 1.10
N VAL A 179 -4.41 7.84 1.58
CA VAL A 179 -3.84 6.61 1.05
C VAL A 179 -4.93 5.85 0.30
N GLN A 180 -4.58 5.36 -0.89
CA GLN A 180 -5.46 4.55 -1.73
C GLN A 180 -4.92 3.13 -1.80
N ILE A 181 -5.77 2.15 -1.50
CA ILE A 181 -5.40 0.72 -1.48
C ILE A 181 -6.42 -0.13 -2.23
N THR A 182 -5.95 -1.28 -2.72
CA THR A 182 -6.81 -2.41 -3.09
C THR A 182 -6.64 -3.50 -2.03
N ILE A 183 -7.62 -4.40 -1.91
CA ILE A 183 -7.58 -5.49 -0.94
C ILE A 183 -7.62 -6.82 -1.66
N ALA A 184 -6.73 -7.70 -1.24
CA ALA A 184 -6.70 -9.07 -1.69
C ALA A 184 -6.35 -10.03 -0.55
N THR A 185 -6.79 -11.28 -0.70
CA THR A 185 -6.61 -12.36 0.28
C THR A 185 -5.95 -13.54 -0.41
N MET A 186 -4.93 -14.09 0.23
CA MET A 186 -4.23 -15.31 -0.20
C MET A 186 -4.37 -16.35 0.92
N PRO A 187 -4.82 -17.59 0.61
CA PRO A 187 -4.77 -18.68 1.58
C PRO A 187 -3.30 -19.15 1.70
N PHE A 188 -2.87 -19.43 2.93
CA PHE A 188 -1.53 -19.99 3.19
C PHE A 188 -1.41 -21.46 2.79
#